data_AF-E6XGT1-F1
#
_entry.id   AF-E6XGT1-F1
#
_cell.length_a   1.000
_cell.length_b   1.000
_cell.length_c   1.000
_cell.angle_alpha   90.00
_cell.angle_beta   90.00
_cell.angle_gamma   90.00
#
_symmetry.space_group_name_H-M   'P 1'
#
loop_
_entity.id
_entity.type
_entity.pdbx_description
1 polymer ?
#
loop_
_entity_poly.entity_id
_entity_poly.type
_entity_poly.pdbx_seq_one_letter_code
_entity_poly.pdbx_strand_id
1 'polypeptide(L)'
;MRQLDELNTALGQLLSQLTRIPAEDLQTDDLVYNLHIMIGERQLLLNVLLTDADMTDANYLQRQLELTQDFTSKAIIIMADRQTLLHAGSKNKRKISVYETIDSNR
;
A
#
# COMPACT_ATOMS: atom_id res chain seq x y z
N MET A 1 -5.65 -1.55 -23.18
CA MET A 1 -5.04 -2.63 -22.38
C MET A 1 -3.60 -2.34 -21.98
N ARG A 2 -2.71 -1.96 -22.92
CA ARG A 2 -1.31 -1.60 -22.60
C ARG A 2 -1.11 -0.68 -21.39
N GLN A 3 -1.90 0.40 -21.27
CA GLN A 3 -1.82 1.31 -20.12
C GLN A 3 -2.13 0.63 -18.77
N LEU A 4 -3.11 -0.28 -18.74
CA LEU A 4 -3.44 -1.05 -17.54
C LEU A 4 -2.29 -2.03 -17.18
N ASP A 5 -1.67 -2.65 -18.18
CA ASP A 5 -0.53 -3.55 -17.97
C ASP A 5 0.73 -2.82 -17.46
N GLU A 6 1.01 -1.64 -18.00
CA GLU A 6 2.09 -0.76 -17.53
C GLU A 6 1.83 -0.31 -16.09
N LEU A 7 0.60 0.11 -15.78
CA LEU A 7 0.20 0.50 -14.43
C LEU A 7 0.27 -0.67 -13.43
N ASN A 8 -0.15 -1.87 -13.83
CA ASN A 8 -0.03 -3.08 -13.03
C ASN A 8 1.44 -3.38 -12.69
N THR A 9 2.33 -3.23 -13.68
CA THR A 9 3.78 -3.44 -13.48
C THR A 9 4.34 -2.43 -12.47
N ALA A 10 3.99 -1.16 -12.63
CA ALA A 10 4.44 -0.08 -11.74
C ALA A 10 3.88 -0.26 -10.31
N LEU A 11 2.61 -0.65 -10.16
CA LEU A 11 2.00 -0.97 -8.87
C LEU A 11 2.72 -2.13 -8.18
N GLY A 12 3.04 -3.19 -8.92
CA GLY A 12 3.78 -4.33 -8.38
C GLY A 12 5.17 -3.93 -7.86
N GLN A 13 5.87 -3.05 -8.59
CA GLN A 13 7.16 -2.51 -8.17
C GLN A 13 7.04 -1.63 -6.92
N LEU A 14 6.08 -0.70 -6.91
CA LEU A 14 5.84 0.21 -5.78
C LEU A 14 5.48 -0.57 -4.50
N LEU A 15 4.58 -1.54 -4.59
CA LEU A 15 4.23 -2.40 -3.45
C LEU A 15 5.45 -3.20 -2.96
N SER A 16 6.27 -3.73 -3.87
CA SER A 16 7.50 -4.44 -3.50
C SER A 16 8.52 -3.53 -2.81
N GLN A 17 8.60 -2.26 -3.20
CA GLN A 17 9.42 -1.26 -2.54
C GLN A 17 8.88 -0.95 -1.14
N LEU A 18 7.56 -0.76 -1.02
CA LEU A 18 6.89 -0.49 0.26
C LEU A 18 6.99 -1.64 1.27
N THR A 19 7.14 -2.89 0.80
CA THR A 19 7.40 -4.05 1.70
C THR A 19 8.83 -4.07 2.22
N ARG A 20 9.77 -3.36 1.57
CA ARG A 20 11.21 -3.39 1.92
C ARG A 20 11.67 -2.14 2.66
N ILE A 21 11.03 -1.00 2.40
CA ILE A 21 11.42 0.27 3.02
C ILE A 21 10.90 0.34 4.46
N PRO A 22 11.73 0.73 5.45
CA PRO A 22 11.27 0.97 6.80
C PRO A 22 10.21 2.07 6.82
N ALA A 23 9.21 1.95 7.70
CA ALA A 23 8.13 2.94 7.76
C ALA A 23 8.61 4.33 8.21
N GLU A 24 9.76 4.41 8.88
CA GLU A 24 10.40 5.65 9.32
C GLU A 24 11.17 6.36 8.21
N ASP A 25 11.35 5.74 7.05
CA ASP A 25 12.01 6.38 5.91
C ASP A 25 11.14 7.53 5.37
N LEU A 26 11.77 8.68 5.12
CA LEU A 26 11.12 9.90 4.65
C LEU A 26 10.36 9.71 3.34
N GLN A 27 10.76 8.76 2.50
CA GLN A 27 10.11 8.48 1.21
C GLN A 27 8.84 7.64 1.35
N THR A 28 8.60 7.05 2.53
CA THR A 28 7.46 6.14 2.73
C THR A 28 6.14 6.84 2.50
N ASP A 29 5.96 8.05 3.03
CA ASP A 29 4.70 8.79 2.90
C ASP A 29 4.39 9.11 1.43
N ASP A 30 5.40 9.55 0.67
CA ASP A 30 5.27 9.82 -0.76
C ASP A 30 4.91 8.54 -1.54
N LEU A 31 5.54 7.42 -1.22
CA LEU A 31 5.24 6.13 -1.86
C LEU A 31 3.82 5.66 -1.55
N VAL A 32 3.30 5.90 -0.36
CA VAL A 32 1.91 5.59 0.01
C VAL A 32 0.93 6.49 -0.70
N TYR A 33 1.23 7.78 -0.79
CA TYR A 33 0.42 8.71 -1.55
C TYR A 33 0.34 8.29 -3.02
N ASN A 34 1.48 7.94 -3.62
CA ASN A 34 1.54 7.43 -4.99
C ASN A 34 0.78 6.11 -5.15
N LEU A 35 0.82 5.21 -4.16
CA LEU A 35 0.02 3.98 -4.17
C LEU A 35 -1.47 4.29 -4.31
N HIS A 36 -1.98 5.26 -3.54
CA HIS A 36 -3.40 5.64 -3.60
C HIS A 36 -3.80 6.19 -4.97
N ILE A 37 -2.96 7.05 -5.56
CA ILE A 37 -3.20 7.59 -6.91
C ILE A 37 -3.26 6.44 -7.92
N MET A 38 -2.24 5.58 -7.95
CA MET A 38 -2.12 4.49 -8.93
C MET A 38 -3.25 3.46 -8.79
N ILE A 39 -3.72 3.17 -7.57
CA ILE A 39 -4.89 2.31 -7.36
C ILE A 39 -6.17 2.97 -7.88
N GLY A 40 -6.33 4.28 -7.69
CA GLY A 40 -7.45 5.04 -8.25
C GLY A 40 -7.47 4.98 -9.79
N GLU A 41 -6.32 5.23 -10.42
CA GLU A 41 -6.16 5.11 -11.87
C GLU A 41 -6.46 3.69 -12.36
N ARG A 42 -5.96 2.67 -11.65
CA ARG A 42 -6.22 1.27 -11.99
C ARG A 42 -7.71 0.95 -11.93
N GLN A 43 -8.41 1.44 -10.90
CA GLN A 43 -9.84 1.22 -10.77
C GLN A 43 -10.62 1.85 -11.93
N LEU A 44 -10.24 3.05 -12.38
CA LEU A 44 -10.85 3.69 -13.53
C LEU A 44 -10.64 2.85 -14.81
N LEU A 45 -9.43 2.38 -15.05
CA LEU A 45 -9.12 1.54 -16.22
C LEU A 45 -9.85 0.19 -16.18
N LEU A 46 -9.97 -0.43 -15.00
CA LEU A 46 -10.76 -1.65 -14.82
C LEU A 46 -12.25 -1.41 -15.02
N ASN A 47 -12.79 -0.26 -14.59
CA ASN A 47 -14.19 0.05 -14.84
C ASN A 47 -14.45 0.14 -16.35
N VAL A 48 -13.59 0.86 -17.08
CA VAL A 48 -13.67 0.92 -18.56
C VAL A 48 -13.62 -0.49 -19.16
N LEU A 49 -12.67 -1.32 -18.69
CA LEU A 49 -12.50 -2.70 -19.12
C LEU A 49 -13.77 -3.55 -18.95
N LEU A 50 -14.41 -3.46 -17.78
CA LEU A 50 -15.55 -4.30 -17.42
C LEU A 50 -16.85 -3.80 -18.06
N THR A 51 -16.91 -2.53 -18.45
CA THR A 51 -18.04 -1.96 -19.20
C THR A 51 -17.91 -2.12 -20.71
N ASP A 52 -16.74 -2.54 -21.19
CA ASP A 52 -16.50 -2.81 -22.61
C ASP A 52 -17.20 -4.10 -23.03
N ALA A 53 -18.26 -3.97 -23.84
CA ALA A 53 -19.05 -5.10 -24.30
C ALA A 53 -18.26 -6.06 -25.21
N ASP A 54 -17.17 -5.59 -25.82
CA ASP A 54 -16.32 -6.40 -26.69
C ASP A 54 -15.22 -7.15 -25.90
N MET A 55 -15.06 -6.85 -24.60
CA MET A 55 -14.10 -7.54 -23.75
C MET A 55 -14.58 -8.95 -23.40
N THR A 56 -14.14 -9.92 -24.19
CA THR A 56 -14.51 -11.35 -24.07
C THR A 56 -13.33 -12.25 -23.70
N ASP A 57 -12.13 -11.69 -23.53
CA ASP A 57 -10.93 -12.44 -23.16
C ASP A 57 -10.95 -12.81 -21.67
N ALA A 58 -11.51 -13.97 -21.37
CA ALA A 58 -11.62 -14.52 -20.02
C ALA A 58 -10.24 -14.70 -19.34
N ASN A 59 -9.18 -15.05 -20.10
CA ASN A 59 -7.85 -15.24 -19.53
C ASN A 59 -7.27 -13.91 -19.06
N TYR A 60 -7.46 -12.86 -19.85
CA TYR A 60 -7.02 -11.52 -19.46
C TYR A 60 -7.77 -11.02 -18.22
N LEU A 61 -9.10 -11.20 -18.17
CA LEU A 61 -9.91 -10.83 -17.01
C LEU A 61 -9.49 -11.60 -15.75
N GLN A 62 -9.25 -12.91 -15.87
CA GLN A 62 -8.76 -13.76 -14.78
C GLN A 62 -7.39 -13.26 -14.27
N ARG A 63 -6.48 -12.89 -15.18
CA ARG A 63 -5.19 -12.29 -14.79
C ARG A 63 -5.36 -10.97 -14.04
N GLN A 64 -6.31 -10.11 -14.42
CA GLN A 64 -6.58 -8.87 -13.69
C GLN A 64 -7.15 -9.12 -12.30
N LEU A 65 -7.94 -10.17 -12.12
CA LEU A 65 -8.43 -10.61 -10.82
C LEU A 65 -7.27 -11.09 -9.93
N GLU A 66 -6.40 -11.95 -10.44
CA GLU A 66 -5.23 -12.46 -9.73
C GLU A 66 -4.29 -11.33 -9.28
N LEU A 67 -4.02 -10.37 -10.17
CA LEU A 67 -3.24 -9.18 -9.83
C LEU A 67 -3.90 -8.36 -8.73
N THR A 68 -5.23 -8.22 -8.76
CA THR A 68 -5.96 -7.52 -7.70
C THR A 68 -5.78 -8.22 -6.36
N GLN A 69 -5.90 -9.55 -6.32
CA GLN A 69 -5.72 -10.34 -5.11
C GLN A 69 -4.29 -10.26 -4.56
N ASP A 70 -3.28 -10.32 -5.42
CA ASP A 70 -1.87 -10.15 -5.04
C ASP A 70 -1.62 -8.76 -4.44
N PHE A 71 -2.08 -7.70 -5.11
CA PHE A 71 -1.91 -6.32 -4.63
C PHE A 71 -2.62 -6.10 -3.30
N THR A 72 -3.84 -6.60 -3.13
CA THR A 72 -4.58 -6.53 -1.86
C THR A 72 -3.82 -7.24 -0.75
N SER A 73 -3.30 -8.44 -1.00
CA SER A 73 -2.55 -9.21 0.00
C SER A 73 -1.30 -8.46 0.47
N LYS A 74 -0.54 -7.89 -0.46
CA LYS A 74 0.65 -7.06 -0.15
C LYS A 74 0.28 -5.81 0.63
N ALA A 75 -0.78 -5.11 0.22
CA ALA A 75 -1.24 -3.91 0.91
C ALA A 75 -1.68 -4.18 2.36
N ILE A 76 -2.34 -5.33 2.61
CA ILE A 76 -2.73 -5.75 3.96
C ILE A 76 -1.49 -5.97 4.85
N ILE A 77 -0.46 -6.64 4.32
CA ILE A 77 0.81 -6.87 5.04
C ILE A 77 1.47 -5.54 5.38
N ILE A 78 1.65 -4.66 4.40
CA ILE A 78 2.24 -3.33 4.58
C ILE A 78 1.47 -2.52 5.64
N MET A 79 0.13 -2.56 5.60
CA MET A 79 -0.72 -1.89 6.58
C MET A 79 -0.52 -2.46 7.99
N ALA A 80 -0.49 -3.79 8.13
CA ALA A 80 -0.30 -4.45 9.41
C ALA A 80 1.08 -4.15 10.03
N ASP A 81 2.13 -4.16 9.22
CA ASP A 81 3.50 -3.83 9.65
C ASP A 81 3.57 -2.39 10.18
N ARG A 82 2.99 -1.44 9.45
CA ARG A 82 2.92 -0.03 9.87
C ARG A 82 2.10 0.17 11.13
N GLN A 83 0.97 -0.50 11.24
CA GLN A 83 0.12 -0.43 12.44
C GLN A 83 0.87 -0.94 13.67
N THR A 84 1.65 -2.01 13.52
CA THR A 84 2.49 -2.56 14.58
C THR A 84 3.55 -1.55 15.04
N LEU A 85 4.21 -0.87 14.11
CA LEU A 85 5.20 0.17 14.40
C LEU A 85 4.59 1.38 15.13
N LEU A 86 3.41 1.85 14.69
CA LEU A 86 2.69 2.93 15.37
C LEU A 86 2.37 2.58 16.83
N HIS A 87 1.92 1.34 17.08
CA HIS A 87 1.64 0.87 18.43
C HIS A 87 2.89 0.70 19.28
N ALA A 88 4.01 0.23 18.71
CA ALA A 88 5.30 0.12 19.39
C ALA A 88 5.84 1.52 19.77
N GLY A 89 5.79 2.48 18.85
CA GLY A 89 6.17 3.87 19.08
C GLY A 89 5.32 4.55 20.16
N SER A 90 4.00 4.30 20.19
CA SER A 90 3.10 4.81 21.23
C SER A 90 3.43 4.27 22.63
N LYS A 91 3.74 2.97 22.74
CA LYS A 91 4.16 2.35 24.01
C LYS A 91 5.50 2.92 24.52
N ASN A 92 6.46 3.16 23.62
CA ASN A 92 7.74 3.78 23.99
C ASN A 92 7.58 5.25 24.41
N LYS A 93 6.76 6.05 23.72
CA LYS A 93 6.47 7.44 24.12
C LYS A 93 5.85 7.54 25.51
N ARG A 94 4.93 6.62 25.89
CA ARG A 94 4.40 6.57 27.25
C ARG A 94 5.47 6.28 28.30
N LYS A 95 6.41 5.38 28.01
CA LYS A 95 7.50 5.06 28.95
C LYS A 95 8.44 6.26 29.14
N ILE A 96 8.84 6.94 28.06
CA ILE A 96 9.71 8.12 28.14
C ILE A 96 9.06 9.25 28.94
N SER A 97 7.78 9.55 28.68
CA SER A 97 7.02 10.56 29.43
C SER A 97 6.90 10.25 30.93
N VAL A 98 6.78 8.97 31.32
CA VAL A 98 6.78 8.55 32.73
C VAL A 98 8.13 8.77 33.40
N TYR A 99 9.25 8.58 32.70
CA TYR A 99 10.57 8.85 33.26
C TYR A 99 10.85 10.37 33.38
N GLU A 100 10.48 11.18 32.38
CA GLU A 100 10.64 12.65 32.44
C GLU A 100 9.82 13.30 33.57
N THR A 101 8.63 12.79 33.86
CA THR A 101 7.78 13.32 34.95
C THR A 101 8.28 12.92 36.34
N ILE A 102 9.04 11.83 36.47
CA ILE A 102 9.67 11.45 37.74
C ILE A 102 10.92 12.29 38.00
N ASP A 103 11.73 12.57 36.97
CA ASP A 103 12.94 13.39 37.10
C ASP A 103 12.62 14.88 37.31
N SER A 104 11.50 15.38 36.77
CA SER A 104 11.05 16.77 36.96
C SER A 104 10.44 17.06 38.34
N ASN A 105 10.25 16.03 39.16
CA ASN A 105 9.63 16.12 40.50
C ASN A 105 10.66 15.92 41.64
N ARG A 106 11.95 16.10 41.35
CA ARG A 106 13.06 15.94 42.29
C ARG A 106 13.87 17.22 42.41
#